data_AF-A0AA43JIG4-F1
#
_entry.id   AF-A0AA43JIG4-F1
#
_cell.length_a   1.000
_cell.length_b   1.000
_cell.length_c   1.000
_cell.angle_alpha   90.00
_cell.angle_beta   90.00
_cell.angle_gamma   90.00
#
_symmetry.space_group_name_H-M   'P 1'
#
loop_
_entity.id
_entity.type
_entity.pdbx_description
1 polymer ?
#
loop_
_entity_poly.entity_id
_entity_poly.type
_entity_poly.pdbx_seq_one_letter_code
_entity_poly.pdbx_strand_id
1 'polypeptide(L)'
;MQPQHEPSTVADDPQARDLLRRAFEATARWPKDFQGFTADLTVNVNGKETSGSVMVKSPRDVSVQLSDGETQKWAQEQLGMIAVHRGPRNFEESDGKYSLTLEEDGHHFGTKLNIHGSNSFYRVKDNRITQINRTMAHPGMNPFAFTINVEESALTQDQKNLTTKYTVYYYSPTDGKLTNVESFTDTHVRVGACDLPATRRIITYADNQVVVKNLTFTKHTLL
;
A
#
# COMPACT_ATOMS: atom_id res chain seq x y z
N MET A 1 -23.10 8.73 -0.90
CA MET A 1 -23.07 8.65 -2.38
C MET A 1 -21.62 8.41 -2.79
N GLN A 2 -21.31 7.32 -3.50
CA GLN A 2 -19.98 7.20 -4.11
C GLN A 2 -19.86 8.30 -5.18
N PRO A 3 -18.74 9.01 -5.28
CA PRO A 3 -18.56 9.95 -6.38
C PRO A 3 -18.64 9.17 -7.70
N GLN A 4 -19.66 9.50 -8.51
CA GLN A 4 -19.77 9.04 -9.89
C GLN A 4 -18.48 9.46 -10.59
N HIS A 5 -17.74 8.47 -11.07
CA HIS A 5 -16.54 8.73 -11.86
C HIS A 5 -17.01 9.25 -13.20
N GLU A 6 -16.74 10.53 -13.50
CA GLU A 6 -16.95 11.04 -14.85
C GLU A 6 -16.02 10.26 -15.80
N PRO A 7 -16.55 9.69 -16.90
CA PRO A 7 -15.73 9.00 -17.87
C PRO A 7 -14.72 9.98 -18.46
N SER A 8 -13.44 9.58 -18.47
CA SER A 8 -12.42 10.36 -19.14
C SER A 8 -12.71 10.44 -20.65
N THR A 9 -12.55 11.63 -21.23
CA THR A 9 -12.59 11.82 -22.69
C THR A 9 -11.29 11.41 -23.37
N VAL A 10 -10.29 10.98 -22.60
CA VAL A 10 -8.98 10.53 -23.10
C VAL A 10 -9.10 9.10 -23.62
N ALA A 11 -8.67 8.90 -24.86
CA ALA A 11 -8.59 7.57 -25.47
C ALA A 11 -7.60 6.69 -24.71
N ASP A 12 -8.01 5.45 -24.47
CA ASP A 12 -7.20 4.47 -23.75
C ASP A 12 -6.08 3.91 -24.65
N ASP A 13 -4.85 3.89 -24.14
CA ASP A 13 -3.68 3.36 -24.83
C ASP A 13 -3.48 1.87 -24.51
N PRO A 14 -3.58 0.97 -25.51
CA PRO A 14 -3.38 -0.46 -25.31
C PRO A 14 -1.99 -0.83 -24.75
N GLN A 15 -0.94 -0.06 -25.08
CA GLN A 15 0.40 -0.31 -24.56
C GLN A 15 0.51 0.09 -23.09
N ALA A 16 -0.09 1.23 -22.70
CA ALA A 16 -0.19 1.62 -21.30
C ALA A 16 -0.93 0.55 -20.48
N ARG A 17 -2.04 0.05 -21.02
CA ARG A 17 -2.85 -0.99 -20.39
C ARG A 17 -2.08 -2.30 -20.21
N ASP A 18 -1.40 -2.77 -21.25
CA ASP A 18 -0.59 -3.99 -21.16
C ASP A 18 0.54 -3.83 -20.12
N LEU A 19 1.24 -2.70 -20.14
CA LEU A 19 2.32 -2.41 -19.20
C LEU A 19 1.82 -2.45 -17.75
N LEU A 20 0.70 -1.78 -17.45
CA LEU A 20 0.15 -1.78 -16.10
C LEU A 20 -0.41 -3.14 -15.71
N ARG A 21 -1.07 -3.85 -16.62
CA ARG A 21 -1.61 -5.20 -16.39
C ARG A 21 -0.50 -6.16 -16.00
N ARG A 22 0.62 -6.19 -16.74
CA ARG A 22 1.78 -7.02 -16.41
C ARG A 22 2.34 -6.69 -15.02
N ALA A 23 2.48 -5.42 -14.69
CA ALA A 23 2.95 -5.01 -13.37
C ALA A 23 1.96 -5.38 -12.25
N PHE A 24 0.66 -5.24 -12.52
CA PHE A 24 -0.41 -5.63 -11.61
C PHE A 24 -0.36 -7.15 -11.35
N GLU A 25 -0.31 -7.96 -12.40
CA GLU A 25 -0.30 -9.42 -12.30
C GLU A 25 1.01 -9.95 -11.69
N ALA A 26 2.13 -9.24 -11.88
CA ALA A 26 3.40 -9.56 -11.25
C ALA A 26 3.47 -9.16 -9.77
N THR A 27 2.50 -8.41 -9.24
CA THR A 27 2.46 -8.02 -7.83
C THR A 27 1.87 -9.15 -6.99
N ALA A 28 2.58 -9.58 -5.94
CA ALA A 28 2.12 -10.60 -5.02
C ALA A 28 0.85 -10.12 -4.30
N ARG A 29 -0.16 -10.98 -4.16
CA ARG A 29 -1.38 -10.75 -3.38
C ARG A 29 -1.79 -12.05 -2.71
N TRP A 30 -2.62 -11.95 -1.68
CA TRP A 30 -3.25 -13.10 -1.08
C TRP A 30 -4.22 -13.76 -2.09
N PRO A 31 -4.38 -15.09 -2.04
CA PRO A 31 -5.27 -15.84 -2.93
C PRO A 31 -6.72 -15.39 -2.87
N LYS A 32 -7.49 -15.61 -3.95
CA LYS A 32 -8.91 -15.20 -4.04
C LYS A 32 -9.80 -15.80 -2.94
N ASP A 33 -9.46 -16.99 -2.48
CA ASP A 33 -10.11 -17.74 -1.41
C ASP A 33 -9.54 -17.43 -0.01
N PHE A 34 -8.72 -16.39 0.12
CA PHE A 34 -8.19 -15.95 1.41
C PHE A 34 -9.33 -15.53 2.35
N GLN A 35 -9.47 -16.26 3.46
CA GLN A 35 -10.50 -16.01 4.49
C GLN A 35 -9.97 -15.17 5.67
N GLY A 36 -8.65 -15.01 5.76
CA GLY A 36 -7.99 -14.24 6.80
C GLY A 36 -6.87 -14.99 7.51
N PHE A 37 -6.27 -14.32 8.49
CA PHE A 37 -5.34 -14.93 9.44
C PHE A 37 -5.51 -14.34 10.84
N THR A 38 -5.06 -15.09 11.84
CA THR A 38 -4.79 -14.61 13.20
C THR A 38 -3.30 -14.66 13.50
N ALA A 39 -2.83 -13.81 14.40
CA ALA A 39 -1.46 -13.83 14.90
C ALA A 39 -1.39 -13.20 16.31
N ASP A 40 -0.35 -13.56 17.06
CA ASP A 40 0.11 -12.76 18.20
C ASP A 40 0.80 -11.50 17.64
N LEU A 41 0.55 -10.34 18.24
CA LEU A 41 1.12 -9.06 17.85
C LEU A 41 1.85 -8.41 19.02
N THR A 42 3.06 -7.95 18.75
CA THR A 42 3.78 -7.00 19.60
C THR A 42 3.95 -5.69 18.83
N VAL A 43 3.52 -4.59 19.45
CA VAL A 43 3.74 -3.23 18.97
C VAL A 43 4.80 -2.57 19.83
N ASN A 44 5.86 -2.05 19.22
CA ASN A 44 6.91 -1.28 19.89
C ASN A 44 6.90 0.16 19.37
N VAL A 45 6.68 1.14 20.25
CA VAL A 45 6.73 2.57 19.93
C VAL A 45 7.88 3.18 20.74
N ASN A 46 8.97 3.58 20.05
CA ASN A 46 10.15 4.15 20.68
C ASN A 46 10.66 3.35 21.89
N GLY A 47 10.65 2.01 21.81
CA GLY A 47 11.10 1.12 22.88
C GLY A 47 10.02 0.68 23.87
N LYS A 48 8.82 1.30 23.87
CA LYS A 48 7.69 0.87 24.70
C LYS A 48 6.88 -0.19 23.98
N GLU A 49 6.73 -1.35 24.61
CA GLU A 49 6.02 -2.50 24.01
C GLU A 49 4.62 -2.71 24.59
N THR A 50 3.70 -3.05 23.70
CA THR A 50 2.34 -3.53 24.03
C THR A 50 2.08 -4.77 23.18
N SER A 51 1.59 -5.84 23.80
CA SER A 51 1.32 -7.11 23.10
C SER A 51 -0.13 -7.54 23.22
N GLY A 52 -0.57 -8.36 22.27
CA GLY A 52 -1.91 -8.94 22.23
C GLY A 52 -2.11 -9.75 20.96
N SER A 53 -3.32 -9.72 20.39
CA SER A 53 -3.67 -10.55 19.24
C SER A 53 -4.36 -9.76 18.13
N VAL A 54 -4.33 -10.33 16.92
CA VAL A 54 -4.95 -9.74 15.74
C VAL A 54 -5.71 -10.80 14.96
N MET A 55 -6.75 -10.35 14.28
CA MET A 55 -7.43 -11.05 13.20
C MET A 55 -7.55 -10.12 12.00
N VAL A 56 -7.11 -10.56 10.82
CA VAL A 56 -7.26 -9.83 9.56
C VAL A 56 -8.00 -10.71 8.58
N LYS A 57 -9.23 -10.33 8.22
CA LYS A 57 -10.03 -11.02 7.18
C LYS A 57 -10.08 -10.22 5.89
N SER A 58 -10.25 -8.91 6.02
CA SER A 58 -10.33 -8.00 4.88
C SER A 58 -9.90 -6.58 5.31
N PRO A 59 -9.72 -5.64 4.37
CA PRO A 59 -9.44 -4.24 4.70
C PRO A 59 -10.44 -3.59 5.67
N ARG A 60 -11.69 -4.08 5.69
CA ARG A 60 -12.77 -3.56 6.53
C ARG A 60 -13.07 -4.44 7.74
N ASP A 61 -12.39 -5.57 7.86
CA ASP A 61 -12.60 -6.57 8.90
C ASP A 61 -11.23 -6.95 9.49
N VAL A 62 -10.76 -6.04 10.35
CA VAL A 62 -9.52 -6.13 11.11
C VAL A 62 -9.88 -5.93 12.58
N SER A 63 -9.48 -6.87 13.41
CA SER A 63 -9.57 -6.78 14.86
C SER A 63 -8.17 -6.80 15.47
N VAL A 64 -7.90 -5.87 16.38
CA VAL A 64 -6.67 -5.82 17.18
C VAL A 64 -7.10 -5.73 18.64
N GLN A 65 -6.47 -6.54 19.49
CA GLN A 65 -6.72 -6.56 20.92
C GLN A 65 -5.42 -6.17 21.64
N LEU A 66 -5.32 -4.92 22.10
CA LEU A 66 -4.19 -4.42 22.90
C LEU A 66 -4.74 -3.66 24.11
N SER A 67 -3.96 -3.58 25.19
CA SER A 67 -4.36 -2.87 26.41
C SER A 67 -4.38 -1.34 26.24
N ASP A 68 -3.66 -0.81 25.25
CA ASP A 68 -3.57 0.62 24.96
C ASP A 68 -4.45 0.99 23.76
N GLY A 69 -5.49 1.78 23.99
CA GLY A 69 -6.52 2.06 22.98
C GLY A 69 -6.02 2.87 21.78
N GLU A 70 -5.07 3.78 21.98
CA GLU A 70 -4.48 4.57 20.89
C GLU A 70 -3.59 3.69 20.00
N THR A 71 -2.72 2.88 20.62
CA THR A 71 -1.87 1.92 19.92
C THR A 71 -2.71 0.87 19.19
N GLN A 72 -3.80 0.41 19.80
CA GLN A 72 -4.75 -0.51 19.16
C GLN A 72 -5.34 0.08 17.89
N LYS A 73 -5.87 1.30 17.97
CA LYS A 73 -6.47 1.98 16.82
C LYS A 73 -5.44 2.17 15.70
N TRP A 74 -4.24 2.63 16.04
CA TRP A 74 -3.16 2.81 15.07
C TRP A 74 -2.75 1.48 14.42
N ALA A 75 -2.57 0.41 15.20
CA ALA A 75 -2.20 -0.90 14.66
C ALA A 75 -3.30 -1.47 13.74
N GLN A 76 -4.58 -1.25 14.09
CA GLN A 76 -5.71 -1.64 13.27
C GLN A 76 -5.74 -0.89 11.93
N GLU A 77 -5.45 0.41 11.92
CA GLU A 77 -5.32 1.21 10.69
C GLU A 77 -4.18 0.70 9.80
N GLN A 78 -3.02 0.38 10.38
CA GLN A 78 -1.88 -0.17 9.64
C GLN A 78 -2.17 -1.54 9.01
N LEU A 79 -2.84 -2.42 9.76
CA LEU A 79 -3.27 -3.73 9.27
C LEU A 79 -4.33 -3.62 8.18
N GLY A 80 -5.26 -2.65 8.31
CA GLY A 80 -6.21 -2.30 7.26
C GLY A 80 -5.49 -1.89 5.97
N MET A 81 -4.47 -1.03 6.06
CA MET A 81 -3.64 -0.64 4.91
C MET A 81 -2.92 -1.84 4.28
N ILE A 82 -2.32 -2.73 5.09
CA ILE A 82 -1.71 -3.97 4.58
C ILE A 82 -2.75 -4.76 3.78
N ALA A 83 -3.93 -4.99 4.36
CA ALA A 83 -4.99 -5.75 3.71
C ALA A 83 -5.48 -5.08 2.42
N VAL A 84 -5.53 -3.74 2.33
CA VAL A 84 -5.89 -3.02 1.08
C VAL A 84 -4.94 -3.38 -0.06
N HIS A 85 -3.64 -3.46 0.23
CA HIS A 85 -2.62 -3.69 -0.79
C HIS A 85 -2.37 -5.17 -1.08
N ARG A 86 -2.53 -6.03 -0.07
CA ARG A 86 -2.24 -7.46 -0.15
C ARG A 86 -3.47 -8.30 -0.50
N GLY A 87 -4.68 -7.82 -0.20
CA GLY A 87 -5.91 -8.56 -0.44
C GLY A 87 -6.15 -8.89 -1.91
N PRO A 88 -7.05 -9.85 -2.19
CA PRO A 88 -7.41 -10.22 -3.55
C PRO A 88 -7.96 -9.01 -4.32
N ARG A 89 -7.53 -8.86 -5.58
CA ARG A 89 -7.96 -7.74 -6.43
C ARG A 89 -7.96 -8.15 -7.89
N ASN A 90 -8.93 -7.65 -8.64
CA ASN A 90 -9.00 -7.78 -10.10
C ASN A 90 -8.51 -6.48 -10.76
N PHE A 91 -7.82 -6.60 -11.90
CA PHE A 91 -7.25 -5.46 -12.62
C PHE A 91 -8.33 -4.55 -13.21
N GLU A 92 -9.32 -5.14 -13.89
CA GLU A 92 -10.43 -4.45 -14.55
C GLU A 92 -11.28 -3.65 -13.57
N GLU A 93 -11.51 -4.17 -12.36
CA GLU A 93 -12.26 -3.49 -11.30
C GLU A 93 -11.44 -2.42 -10.56
N SER A 94 -10.13 -2.39 -10.77
CA SER A 94 -9.19 -1.52 -10.05
C SER A 94 -8.67 -0.39 -10.92
N ASP A 95 -7.40 -0.46 -11.33
CA ASP A 95 -6.75 0.57 -12.11
C ASP A 95 -7.11 0.41 -13.61
N GLY A 96 -7.49 -0.80 -14.02
CA GLY A 96 -7.93 -1.13 -15.36
C GLY A 96 -9.28 -0.54 -15.76
N LYS A 97 -10.10 -0.03 -14.82
CA LYS A 97 -11.37 0.64 -15.16
C LYS A 97 -11.18 2.04 -15.75
N TYR A 98 -9.98 2.61 -15.63
CA TYR A 98 -9.64 3.95 -16.10
C TYR A 98 -9.02 3.92 -17.50
N SER A 99 -9.06 5.05 -18.19
CA SER A 99 -8.23 5.27 -19.39
C SER A 99 -6.78 5.48 -18.96
N LEU A 100 -5.86 4.84 -19.68
CA LEU A 100 -4.43 4.81 -19.37
C LEU A 100 -3.65 5.41 -20.53
N THR A 101 -2.62 6.21 -20.24
CA THR A 101 -1.69 6.72 -21.27
C THR A 101 -0.25 6.69 -20.77
N LEU A 102 0.70 6.55 -21.70
CA LEU A 102 2.13 6.63 -21.40
C LEU A 102 2.68 8.04 -21.61
N GLU A 103 3.76 8.33 -20.89
CA GLU A 103 4.62 9.48 -21.07
C GLU A 103 6.07 9.04 -20.87
N GLU A 104 6.89 9.21 -21.90
CA GLU A 104 8.32 8.90 -21.85
C GLU A 104 9.13 10.14 -21.51
N ASP A 105 9.71 10.15 -20.31
CA ASP A 105 10.53 11.25 -19.79
C ASP A 105 11.95 10.80 -19.41
N GLY A 106 12.33 9.55 -19.71
CA GLY A 106 13.65 8.98 -19.41
C GLY A 106 13.95 8.82 -17.91
N HIS A 107 12.96 8.96 -17.03
CA HIS A 107 13.18 8.92 -15.60
C HIS A 107 13.67 7.56 -15.11
N HIS A 108 14.64 7.53 -14.18
CA HIS A 108 15.28 6.29 -13.70
C HIS A 108 14.33 5.28 -13.06
N PHE A 109 13.19 5.74 -12.54
CA PHE A 109 12.15 4.90 -11.95
C PHE A 109 11.26 4.23 -13.02
N GLY A 110 11.39 4.59 -14.29
CA GLY A 110 10.67 3.98 -15.40
C GLY A 110 9.63 4.88 -16.04
N THR A 111 8.98 4.33 -17.06
CA THR A 111 7.98 5.00 -17.88
C THR A 111 6.83 5.50 -17.01
N LYS A 112 6.43 6.75 -17.23
CA LYS A 112 5.30 7.35 -16.52
C LYS A 112 4.01 6.87 -17.18
N LEU A 113 3.07 6.44 -16.36
CA LEU A 113 1.76 5.95 -16.77
C LEU A 113 0.70 6.78 -16.05
N ASN A 114 -0.07 7.55 -16.81
CA ASN A 114 -1.13 8.40 -16.31
C ASN A 114 -2.44 7.58 -16.21
N ILE A 115 -3.15 7.68 -15.08
CA ILE A 115 -4.41 6.97 -14.83
C ILE A 115 -5.55 7.99 -14.73
N HIS A 116 -6.20 8.26 -15.86
CA HIS A 116 -7.15 9.35 -16.00
C HIS A 116 -8.44 9.08 -15.20
N GLY A 117 -8.91 10.08 -14.45
CA GLY A 117 -10.08 9.97 -13.56
C GLY A 117 -9.78 9.41 -12.16
N SER A 118 -8.52 9.05 -11.88
CA SER A 118 -8.06 8.61 -10.54
C SER A 118 -7.16 9.61 -9.82
N ASN A 119 -6.85 10.75 -10.46
CA ASN A 119 -5.86 11.73 -10.02
C ASN A 119 -4.53 11.09 -9.62
N SER A 120 -4.10 10.09 -10.39
CA SER A 120 -2.90 9.29 -10.11
C SER A 120 -2.06 9.13 -11.37
N PHE A 121 -0.75 9.02 -11.19
CA PHE A 121 0.15 8.44 -12.17
C PHE A 121 1.10 7.48 -11.47
N TYR A 122 1.51 6.43 -12.17
CA TYR A 122 2.53 5.49 -11.70
C TYR A 122 3.80 5.63 -12.53
N ARG A 123 4.91 5.15 -11.97
CA ARG A 123 6.06 4.77 -12.78
C ARG A 123 6.20 3.27 -12.77
N VAL A 124 6.43 2.71 -13.95
CA VAL A 124 6.54 1.27 -14.16
C VAL A 124 7.87 0.94 -14.81
N LYS A 125 8.57 -0.03 -14.25
CA LYS A 125 9.86 -0.54 -14.75
C LYS A 125 9.96 -2.02 -14.44
N ASP A 126 10.47 -2.83 -15.36
CA ASP A 126 10.73 -4.27 -15.14
C ASP A 126 9.50 -5.03 -14.61
N ASN A 127 8.32 -4.76 -15.16
CA ASN A 127 7.02 -5.30 -14.71
C ASN A 127 6.71 -5.01 -13.24
N ARG A 128 7.17 -3.87 -12.70
CA ARG A 128 6.92 -3.44 -11.33
C ARG A 128 6.50 -1.98 -11.29
N ILE A 129 5.55 -1.68 -10.41
CA ILE A 129 5.26 -0.30 -10.03
C ILE A 129 6.37 0.15 -9.08
N THR A 130 7.13 1.17 -9.49
CA THR A 130 8.28 1.72 -8.75
C THR A 130 7.94 3.04 -8.07
N GLN A 131 6.94 3.76 -8.59
CA GLN A 131 6.42 4.97 -7.99
C GLN A 131 4.90 5.03 -8.13
N ILE A 132 4.25 5.50 -7.08
CA ILE A 132 2.82 5.79 -7.06
C ILE A 132 2.67 7.24 -6.70
N ASN A 133 1.96 8.01 -7.51
CA ASN A 133 1.56 9.36 -7.17
C ASN A 133 0.03 9.44 -7.15
N ARG A 134 -0.52 10.17 -6.18
CA ARG A 134 -1.95 10.44 -6.11
C ARG A 134 -2.23 11.76 -5.42
N THR A 135 -3.19 12.49 -5.98
CA THR A 135 -3.80 13.65 -5.34
C THR A 135 -5.23 13.31 -4.93
N MET A 136 -5.52 13.46 -3.64
CA MET A 136 -6.84 13.25 -3.06
C MET A 136 -7.49 14.61 -2.78
N ALA A 137 -8.63 14.86 -3.40
CA ALA A 137 -9.48 16.01 -3.12
C ALA A 137 -10.92 15.52 -2.98
N HIS A 138 -11.54 15.79 -1.83
CA HIS A 138 -12.93 15.46 -1.57
C HIS A 138 -13.62 16.61 -0.84
N PRO A 139 -14.91 16.91 -1.13
CA PRO A 139 -15.65 17.91 -0.37
C PRO A 139 -15.60 17.62 1.14
N GLY A 140 -15.26 18.63 1.94
CA GLY A 140 -15.16 18.50 3.40
C GLY A 140 -13.84 17.92 3.92
N MET A 141 -12.84 17.70 3.06
CA MET A 141 -11.50 17.28 3.44
C MET A 141 -10.45 18.22 2.83
N ASN A 142 -9.41 18.56 3.61
CA ASN A 142 -8.25 19.27 3.07
C ASN A 142 -7.57 18.40 2.00
N PRO A 143 -7.40 18.91 0.77
CA PRO A 143 -6.71 18.16 -0.27
C PRO A 143 -5.30 17.77 0.19
N PHE A 144 -4.91 16.54 -0.10
CA PHE A 144 -3.55 16.07 0.15
C PHE A 144 -3.06 15.26 -1.04
N ALA A 145 -1.77 15.32 -1.29
CA ALA A 145 -1.11 14.49 -2.28
C ALA A 145 -0.03 13.65 -1.62
N PHE A 146 0.28 12.53 -2.25
CA PHE A 146 1.39 11.71 -1.82
C PHE A 146 2.11 11.06 -3.00
N THR A 147 3.40 10.82 -2.78
CA THR A 147 4.24 9.98 -3.64
C THR A 147 4.77 8.82 -2.81
N ILE A 148 4.62 7.60 -3.31
CA ILE A 148 5.24 6.40 -2.75
C ILE A 148 6.37 5.98 -3.68
N ASN A 149 7.59 5.91 -3.16
CA ASN A 149 8.72 5.30 -3.86
C ASN A 149 8.88 3.87 -3.35
N VAL A 150 8.76 2.89 -4.25
CA VAL A 150 9.04 1.48 -3.95
C VAL A 150 10.53 1.24 -4.15
N GLU A 151 11.26 1.07 -3.05
CA GLU A 151 12.71 0.95 -3.04
C GLU A 151 13.16 -0.50 -3.25
N GLU A 152 12.50 -1.43 -2.55
CA GLU A 152 12.88 -2.85 -2.58
C GLU A 152 11.65 -3.74 -2.66
N SER A 153 11.84 -4.91 -3.28
CA SER A 153 10.86 -6.00 -3.27
C SER A 153 11.58 -7.33 -3.27
N ALA A 154 10.97 -8.32 -2.62
CA ALA A 154 11.37 -9.71 -2.71
C ALA A 154 10.57 -10.42 -3.82
N LEU A 155 11.14 -11.48 -4.38
CA LEU A 155 10.37 -12.45 -5.16
C LEU A 155 9.77 -13.49 -4.21
N THR A 156 8.46 -13.71 -4.30
CA THR A 156 7.79 -14.78 -3.58
C THR A 156 8.10 -16.14 -4.21
N GLN A 157 7.71 -17.23 -3.53
CA GLN A 157 7.82 -18.58 -4.10
C GLN A 157 7.07 -18.71 -5.44
N ASP A 158 6.00 -17.93 -5.61
CA ASP A 158 5.15 -17.90 -6.82
C ASP A 158 5.68 -16.94 -7.90
N GLN A 159 6.93 -16.49 -7.77
CA GLN A 159 7.59 -15.55 -8.69
C GLN A 159 6.83 -14.22 -8.87
N LYS A 160 6.25 -13.72 -7.76
CA LYS A 160 5.58 -12.42 -7.70
C LYS A 160 6.40 -11.42 -6.89
N ASN A 161 6.32 -10.15 -7.24
CA ASN A 161 6.97 -9.04 -6.56
C ASN A 161 6.21 -8.68 -5.27
N LEU A 162 6.92 -8.76 -4.15
CA LEU A 162 6.44 -8.42 -2.82
C LEU A 162 7.21 -7.22 -2.30
N THR A 163 6.55 -6.05 -2.22
CA THR A 163 7.17 -4.84 -1.68
C THR A 163 7.65 -5.06 -0.25
N THR A 164 8.93 -4.75 0.01
CA THR A 164 9.57 -4.88 1.34
C THR A 164 10.06 -3.55 1.88
N LYS A 165 10.32 -2.56 1.02
CA LYS A 165 10.77 -1.24 1.47
C LYS A 165 10.21 -0.15 0.57
N TYR A 166 9.64 0.87 1.18
CA TYR A 166 9.09 2.01 0.47
C TYR A 166 9.06 3.25 1.36
N THR A 167 9.07 4.42 0.73
CA THR A 167 8.95 5.71 1.42
C THR A 167 7.76 6.47 0.85
N VAL A 168 6.92 7.02 1.73
CA VAL A 168 5.77 7.85 1.38
C VAL A 168 6.10 9.30 1.72
N TYR A 169 5.97 10.18 0.73
CA TYR A 169 6.09 11.63 0.87
C TYR A 169 4.70 12.22 0.78
N TYR A 170 4.20 12.79 1.87
CA TYR A 170 2.93 13.52 1.89
C TYR A 170 3.21 15.01 1.73
N TYR A 171 2.43 15.66 0.87
CA TYR A 171 2.61 17.08 0.59
C TYR A 171 1.28 17.75 0.23
N SER A 172 1.25 19.06 0.43
CA SER A 172 0.15 19.91 0.02
C SER A 172 0.10 20.00 -1.51
N PRO A 173 -1.04 19.66 -2.16
CA PRO A 173 -1.15 19.76 -3.61
C PRO A 173 -1.28 21.21 -4.10
N THR A 174 -1.46 22.19 -3.22
CA THR A 174 -1.62 23.61 -3.61
C THR A 174 -0.29 24.33 -3.73
N ASP A 175 0.66 24.07 -2.83
CA ASP A 175 1.96 24.75 -2.77
C ASP A 175 3.17 23.80 -2.77
N GLY A 176 2.94 22.48 -2.86
CA GLY A 176 3.99 21.46 -2.93
C GLY A 176 4.76 21.25 -1.64
N LYS A 177 4.36 21.88 -0.52
CA LYS A 177 5.10 21.75 0.75
C LYS A 177 4.93 20.36 1.33
N LEU A 178 6.07 19.76 1.66
CA LEU A 178 6.14 18.48 2.36
C LEU A 178 5.50 18.62 3.75
N THR A 179 4.54 17.76 4.06
CA THR A 179 3.85 17.74 5.35
C THR A 179 4.29 16.56 6.21
N ASN A 180 4.64 15.43 5.61
CA ASN A 180 5.16 14.28 6.33
C ASN A 180 5.98 13.35 5.42
N VAL A 181 6.87 12.56 6.01
CA VAL A 181 7.57 11.45 5.35
C VAL A 181 7.50 10.23 6.25
N GLU A 182 7.08 9.10 5.69
CA GLU A 182 7.05 7.82 6.38
C GLU A 182 7.86 6.79 5.59
N SER A 183 8.86 6.20 6.22
CA SER A 183 9.65 5.10 5.63
C SER A 183 9.22 3.77 6.23
N PHE A 184 8.91 2.82 5.37
CA PHE A 184 8.40 1.50 5.71
C PHE A 184 9.44 0.42 5.40
N THR A 185 9.57 -0.54 6.29
CA THR A 185 10.33 -1.78 6.05
C THR A 185 9.52 -2.96 6.55
N ASP A 186 9.13 -3.82 5.63
CA ASP A 186 8.27 -4.98 5.86
C ASP A 186 9.04 -6.27 5.62
N THR A 187 8.80 -7.26 6.49
CA THR A 187 9.18 -8.65 6.26
C THR A 187 7.93 -9.51 6.26
N HIS A 188 8.03 -10.70 5.66
CA HIS A 188 6.90 -11.58 5.46
C HIS A 188 7.26 -13.03 5.80
N VAL A 189 6.25 -13.79 6.20
CA VAL A 189 6.35 -15.23 6.43
C VAL A 189 5.32 -15.95 5.57
N ARG A 190 5.72 -17.04 4.93
CA ARG A 190 4.83 -17.90 4.14
C ARG A 190 4.04 -18.82 5.07
N VAL A 191 2.72 -18.77 5.00
CA VAL A 191 1.80 -19.68 5.69
C VAL A 191 0.77 -20.18 4.68
N GLY A 192 0.75 -21.50 4.43
CA GLY A 192 -0.01 -22.06 3.31
C GLY A 192 0.42 -21.41 1.97
N ALA A 193 -0.54 -20.88 1.23
CA ALA A 193 -0.30 -20.13 -0.02
C ALA A 193 -0.15 -18.61 0.16
N CYS A 194 -0.05 -18.11 1.40
CA CYS A 194 -0.07 -16.68 1.71
C CYS A 194 1.26 -16.18 2.25
N ASP A 195 1.81 -15.13 1.66
CA ASP A 195 2.86 -14.32 2.29
C ASP A 195 2.20 -13.30 3.24
N LEU A 196 2.24 -13.61 4.54
CA LEU A 196 1.65 -12.82 5.62
C LEU A 196 2.68 -11.86 6.23
N PRO A 197 2.28 -10.71 6.81
CA PRO A 197 3.21 -9.80 7.45
C PRO A 197 3.90 -10.47 8.65
N ALA A 198 5.22 -10.40 8.72
CA ALA A 198 6.02 -10.88 9.84
C ALA A 198 6.53 -9.72 10.70
N THR A 199 7.07 -8.68 10.06
CA THR A 199 7.39 -7.41 10.74
C THR A 199 7.01 -6.23 9.86
N ARG A 200 6.69 -5.11 10.49
CA ARG A 200 6.61 -3.80 9.84
C ARG A 200 7.31 -2.78 10.72
N ARG A 201 8.26 -2.03 10.16
CA ARG A 201 8.85 -0.84 10.78
C ARG A 201 8.39 0.39 10.03
N ILE A 202 7.99 1.41 10.78
CA ILE A 202 7.65 2.73 10.28
C ILE A 202 8.53 3.76 11.00
N ILE A 203 9.23 4.57 10.22
CA ILE A 203 10.03 5.68 10.70
C ILE A 203 9.40 6.97 10.17
N THR A 204 9.11 7.91 11.07
CA THR A 204 8.54 9.22 10.74
C THR A 204 9.19 10.29 11.62
N TYR A 205 9.03 11.56 11.24
CA TYR A 205 9.36 12.69 12.11
C TYR A 205 8.04 13.29 12.64
N ALA A 206 7.86 13.29 13.96
CA ALA A 206 6.66 13.82 14.61
C ALA A 206 7.06 14.39 15.98
N ASP A 207 6.37 15.43 16.44
CA ASP A 207 6.60 16.05 17.76
C ASP A 207 8.06 16.44 18.00
N ASN A 208 8.72 16.99 16.97
CA ASN A 208 10.13 17.40 16.98
C ASN A 208 11.14 16.27 17.27
N GLN A 209 10.78 15.02 16.97
CA GLN A 209 11.66 13.87 17.12
C GLN A 209 11.42 12.82 16.04
N VAL A 210 12.41 11.94 15.87
CA VAL A 210 12.22 10.72 15.08
C VAL A 210 11.40 9.73 15.91
N VAL A 211 10.31 9.24 15.34
CA VAL A 211 9.46 8.22 15.93
C VAL A 211 9.60 6.94 15.13
N VAL A 212 9.93 5.85 15.81
CA VAL A 212 10.02 4.50 15.24
C VAL A 212 8.93 3.64 15.86
N LYS A 213 8.07 3.09 15.01
CA LYS A 213 7.04 2.13 15.39
C LYS A 213 7.30 0.79 14.70
N ASN A 214 7.26 -0.30 15.46
CA ASN A 214 7.39 -1.65 14.93
C ASN A 214 6.15 -2.48 15.26
N LEU A 215 5.69 -3.27 14.28
CA LEU A 215 4.76 -4.38 14.46
C LEU A 215 5.56 -5.67 14.27
N THR A 216 5.43 -6.61 15.19
CA THR A 216 5.99 -7.97 15.06
C THR A 216 4.87 -8.98 15.23
N PHE A 217 4.74 -9.88 14.26
CA PHE A 217 3.70 -10.90 14.23
C PHE A 217 4.32 -12.27 14.44
N THR A 218 3.69 -13.08 15.28
CA THR A 218 4.10 -14.48 15.49
C THR A 218 2.89 -15.41 15.58
N LYS A 219 3.13 -16.72 15.51
CA LYS A 219 2.08 -17.77 15.60
C LYS A 219 0.91 -17.58 14.63
N HIS A 220 1.23 -17.21 13.39
CA HIS A 220 0.24 -17.04 12.33
C HIS A 220 -0.58 -18.32 12.11
N THR A 221 -1.90 -18.16 11.99
CA THR A 221 -2.84 -19.23 11.63
C THR A 221 -3.81 -18.69 10.58
N LEU A 222 -3.99 -19.42 9.47
CA LEU A 222 -5.01 -19.07 8.47
C LEU A 222 -6.41 -19.44 8.98
N LEU A 223 -7.41 -18.67 8.52
CA LEU A 223 -8.83 -18.91 8.83
C LEU A 223 -9.53 -19.82 7.82
#